data_AF-Q5V4C7-F1
#
_entry.id   AF-Q5V4C7-F1
#
_cell.length_a   1.000
_cell.length_b   1.000
_cell.length_c   1.000
_cell.angle_alpha   90.00
_cell.angle_beta   90.00
_cell.angle_gamma   90.00
#
_symmetry.space_group_name_H-M   'P 1'
#
loop_
_entity.id
_entity.type
_entity.pdbx_description
1 polymer ?
#
loop_
_entity_poly.entity_id
_entity_poly.type
_entity_poly.pdbx_seq_one_letter_code
_entity_poly.pdbx_strand_id
1 'polypeptide(L)'
;MSRAERSWQPSNDLPGTVGGPSTLSMPDDWTLSTPWQRAQQESDDGGAINDAERIVSLSDGDDYHRVLWALKSRTLVAECDCQGYHYSDGWCAHVASLWWQWVRGQIVVAHLDTGREYPAPPAWLRLDDDPTAYDHLPPAQLDAYLACDLGSFGVREFARYTDRAAGTIGNLLTDARKKTEGRL
;
A
#
# COMPACT_ATOMS: atom_id res chain seq x y z
N MET A 1 17.81 -14.74 -9.08
CA MET A 1 16.89 -15.66 -8.37
C MET A 1 15.48 -15.27 -8.76
N SER A 2 14.67 -16.23 -9.24
CA SER A 2 13.35 -15.97 -9.81
C SER A 2 12.35 -15.56 -8.72
N ARG A 3 11.81 -14.33 -8.78
CA ARG A 3 10.74 -13.79 -7.91
C ARG A 3 9.37 -14.33 -8.36
N ALA A 4 9.23 -15.65 -8.40
CA ALA A 4 7.93 -16.27 -8.62
C ALA A 4 7.08 -16.16 -7.34
N GLU A 5 5.93 -15.51 -7.47
CA GLU A 5 4.69 -15.74 -6.69
C GLU A 5 4.87 -15.93 -5.18
N ARG A 6 5.20 -14.84 -4.46
CA ARG A 6 4.82 -14.78 -3.04
C ARG A 6 3.37 -14.32 -2.96
N SER A 7 2.43 -15.27 -2.92
CA SER A 7 1.11 -14.98 -2.37
C SER A 7 1.32 -14.65 -0.89
N TRP A 8 1.13 -13.39 -0.50
CA TRP A 8 1.15 -12.99 0.90
C TRP A 8 0.18 -13.86 1.69
N GLN A 9 0.63 -14.38 2.84
CA GLN A 9 -0.21 -15.06 3.81
C GLN A 9 -0.20 -14.25 5.11
N PRO A 10 -1.35 -14.07 5.78
CA PRO A 10 -1.42 -13.43 7.09
C PRO A 10 -0.51 -14.18 8.08
N SER A 11 0.30 -13.45 8.87
CA SER A 11 1.10 -14.09 9.91
C SER A 11 0.19 -14.50 11.09
N ASN A 12 0.19 -15.79 11.45
CA ASN A 12 -0.61 -16.35 12.55
C ASN A 12 0.16 -16.45 13.88
N ASP A 13 1.43 -16.06 13.92
CA ASP A 13 2.33 -16.40 15.03
C ASP A 13 2.37 -15.34 16.16
N LEU A 14 1.60 -14.26 16.05
CA LEU A 14 1.49 -13.19 17.05
C LEU A 14 0.00 -12.91 17.37
N PRO A 15 -0.36 -12.63 18.64
CA PRO A 15 -1.72 -12.26 19.02
C PRO A 15 -2.16 -10.95 18.33
N GLY A 16 -3.43 -10.86 17.90
CA GLY A 16 -3.99 -9.69 17.20
C GLY A 16 -4.08 -9.87 15.68
N THR A 17 -4.97 -10.75 15.21
CA THR A 17 -5.18 -10.97 13.77
C THR A 17 -5.86 -9.75 13.16
N VAL A 18 -5.15 -9.09 12.24
CA VAL A 18 -5.72 -8.08 11.36
C VAL A 18 -6.59 -8.78 10.30
N GLY A 19 -7.84 -8.35 10.17
CA GLY A 19 -8.80 -8.83 9.19
C GLY A 19 -8.36 -8.55 7.75
N GLY A 20 -9.03 -9.19 6.79
CA GLY A 20 -8.78 -8.95 5.36
C GLY A 20 -8.93 -7.47 4.98
N PRO A 21 -8.36 -7.05 3.84
CA PRO A 21 -8.00 -5.66 3.62
C PRO A 21 -9.21 -4.71 3.58
N SER A 22 -9.36 -3.91 4.64
CA SER A 22 -10.08 -2.65 4.54
C SER A 22 -9.19 -1.64 3.82
N THR A 23 -9.76 -0.92 2.85
CA THR A 23 -9.10 0.21 2.21
C THR A 23 -8.96 1.34 3.21
N LEU A 24 -7.84 2.06 3.15
CA LEU A 24 -7.72 3.29 3.89
C LEU A 24 -8.64 4.36 3.29
N SER A 25 -9.50 4.95 4.10
CA SER A 25 -10.19 6.20 3.77
C SER A 25 -9.74 7.30 4.71
N MET A 26 -9.45 8.48 4.18
CA MET A 26 -9.16 9.64 5.03
C MET A 26 -10.47 10.35 5.38
N PRO A 27 -10.75 10.62 6.67
CA PRO A 27 -11.94 11.34 7.07
C PRO A 27 -11.87 12.80 6.60
N ASP A 28 -13.04 13.46 6.56
CA ASP A 28 -13.10 14.91 6.38
C ASP A 28 -12.29 15.61 7.48
N ASP A 29 -11.60 16.69 7.11
CA ASP A 29 -10.73 17.46 8.02
C ASP A 29 -9.69 16.62 8.77
N TRP A 30 -9.26 15.47 8.22
CA TRP A 30 -8.26 14.59 8.85
C TRP A 30 -6.98 15.32 9.26
N THR A 31 -6.60 16.38 8.55
CA THR A 31 -5.43 17.22 8.87
C THR A 31 -5.58 18.05 10.15
N LEU A 32 -6.80 18.18 10.68
CA LEU A 32 -7.09 18.82 11.96
C LEU A 32 -7.35 17.81 13.08
N SER A 33 -7.41 16.52 12.75
CA SER A 33 -7.74 15.44 13.68
C SER A 33 -6.65 15.19 14.72
N THR A 34 -7.05 14.74 15.92
CA THR A 34 -6.10 14.32 16.97
C THR A 34 -5.15 13.21 16.52
N PRO A 35 -5.59 12.15 15.81
CA PRO A 35 -4.67 11.16 15.24
C PRO A 35 -3.54 11.77 14.40
N TRP A 36 -3.86 12.77 13.57
CA TRP A 36 -2.88 13.43 12.72
C TRP A 36 -1.94 14.36 13.48
N GLN A 37 -2.43 15.04 14.50
CA GLN A 37 -1.59 15.85 15.39
C GLN A 37 -0.58 14.97 16.12
N ARG A 38 -1.03 13.84 16.68
CA ARG A 38 -0.18 12.85 17.36
C ARG A 38 0.89 12.28 16.42
N ALA A 39 0.51 11.87 15.21
CA ALA A 39 1.44 11.35 14.20
C ALA A 39 2.62 12.30 13.88
N GLN A 40 2.44 13.62 14.02
CA GLN A 40 3.48 14.61 13.76
C GLN A 40 4.35 14.92 14.99
N GLN A 41 3.85 14.66 16.19
CA GLN A 41 4.50 15.03 17.45
C GLN A 41 5.23 13.85 18.11
N GLU A 42 4.70 12.64 17.97
CA GLU A 42 5.25 11.44 18.58
C GLU A 42 6.25 10.74 17.67
N SER A 43 7.25 10.09 18.28
CA SER A 43 8.13 9.17 17.56
C SER A 43 7.49 7.79 17.48
N ASP A 44 7.67 7.13 16.33
CA ASP A 44 7.34 5.72 16.14
C ASP A 44 8.62 4.88 16.19
N ASP A 45 8.72 4.01 17.20
CA ASP A 45 9.84 3.07 17.39
C ASP A 45 9.54 1.66 16.84
N GLY A 46 8.46 1.54 16.06
CA GLY A 46 8.03 0.31 15.41
C GLY A 46 8.90 -0.14 14.24
N GLY A 47 8.41 -1.14 13.51
CA GLY A 47 9.18 -1.78 12.44
C GLY A 47 8.36 -2.74 11.58
N ALA A 48 8.91 -3.08 10.40
CA ALA A 48 8.27 -4.05 9.51
C ALA A 48 8.33 -5.47 10.08
N ILE A 49 7.20 -6.18 10.06
CA ILE A 49 7.14 -7.63 10.34
C ILE A 49 7.34 -8.40 9.04
N ASN A 50 6.63 -7.99 7.99
CA ASN A 50 6.67 -8.59 6.66
C ASN A 50 6.27 -7.54 5.60
N ASP A 51 6.06 -7.97 4.35
CA ASP A 51 5.75 -7.08 3.22
C ASP A 51 4.44 -6.30 3.41
N ALA A 52 3.52 -6.77 4.26
CA ALA A 52 2.22 -6.12 4.48
C ALA A 52 2.01 -5.59 5.90
N GLU A 53 2.74 -6.08 6.90
CA GLU A 53 2.43 -5.81 8.30
C GLU A 53 3.60 -5.17 9.04
N ARG A 54 3.27 -4.27 9.95
CA ARG A 54 4.23 -3.49 10.74
C ARG A 54 3.76 -3.40 12.18
N ILE A 55 4.71 -3.30 13.10
CA ILE A 55 4.46 -2.80 14.45
C ILE A 55 4.58 -1.29 14.41
N VAL A 56 3.67 -0.59 15.10
CA VAL A 56 3.75 0.84 15.39
C VAL A 56 3.76 1.01 16.90
N SER A 57 4.70 1.81 17.42
CA SER A 57 4.87 2.07 18.85
C SER A 57 5.09 3.56 19.04
N LEU A 58 4.05 4.30 19.44
CA LEU A 58 4.12 5.76 19.58
C LEU A 58 4.53 6.16 21.01
N SER A 59 5.34 7.21 21.13
CA SER A 59 5.96 7.62 22.39
C SER A 59 5.02 8.04 23.53
N ASP A 60 3.77 8.43 23.24
CA ASP A 60 2.75 8.78 24.25
C ASP A 60 1.73 7.64 24.47
N GLY A 61 2.14 6.40 24.18
CA GLY A 61 1.39 5.18 24.45
C GLY A 61 2.29 4.10 25.05
N ASP A 62 1.72 3.28 25.95
CA ASP A 62 2.44 2.16 26.57
C ASP A 62 2.34 0.85 25.75
N ASP A 63 1.51 0.84 24.70
CA ASP A 63 1.21 -0.35 23.89
C ASP A 63 1.73 -0.20 22.45
N TYR A 64 2.24 -1.31 21.91
CA TYR A 64 2.56 -1.45 20.49
C TYR A 64 1.36 -2.07 19.75
N HIS A 65 1.16 -1.67 18.51
CA HIS A 65 0.02 -2.08 17.70
C HIS A 65 0.46 -2.71 16.39
N ARG A 66 -0.19 -3.82 16.01
CA ARG A 66 0.02 -4.44 14.70
C ARG A 66 -0.86 -3.75 13.67
N VAL A 67 -0.25 -3.37 12.56
CA VAL A 67 -0.90 -2.62 11.48
C VAL A 67 -0.63 -3.30 10.14
N LEU A 68 -1.69 -3.72 9.44
CA LEU A 68 -1.64 -3.97 8.00
C LEU A 68 -1.43 -2.63 7.31
N TRP A 69 -0.44 -2.55 6.43
CA TRP A 69 -0.06 -1.36 5.69
C TRP A 69 0.65 -1.75 4.40
N ALA A 70 -0.12 -1.91 3.32
CA ALA A 70 0.41 -2.36 2.04
C ALA A 70 -0.36 -1.78 0.86
N LEU A 71 0.30 -1.70 -0.30
CA LEU A 71 -0.38 -1.42 -1.55
C LEU A 71 -1.00 -2.70 -2.10
N LYS A 72 -2.26 -2.62 -2.53
CA LYS A 72 -2.94 -3.68 -3.27
C LYS A 72 -3.75 -3.04 -4.38
N SER A 73 -3.76 -3.64 -5.56
CA SER A 73 -4.50 -3.13 -6.71
C SER A 73 -4.06 -1.69 -7.05
N ARG A 74 -4.92 -0.67 -6.85
CA ARG A 74 -4.58 0.75 -6.99
C ARG A 74 -4.70 1.53 -5.68
N THR A 75 -4.90 0.84 -4.57
CA THR A 75 -5.21 1.44 -3.28
C THR A 75 -4.20 1.03 -2.20
N LEU A 76 -4.30 1.69 -1.05
CA LEU A 76 -3.61 1.35 0.18
C LEU A 76 -4.59 0.59 1.07
N VAL A 77 -4.21 -0.63 1.45
CA VAL A 77 -4.94 -1.41 2.44
C VAL A 77 -4.32 -1.16 3.80
N ALA A 78 -5.16 -0.82 4.77
CA ALA A 78 -4.74 -0.48 6.11
C ALA A 78 -5.71 -1.04 7.13
N GLU A 79 -5.19 -1.64 8.20
CA GLU A 79 -6.01 -2.03 9.34
C GLU A 79 -5.13 -2.11 10.58
N CYS A 80 -5.61 -1.57 11.70
CA CYS A 80 -4.90 -1.54 12.97
C CYS A 80 -5.72 -2.24 14.05
N ASP A 81 -5.06 -3.04 14.88
CA ASP A 81 -5.69 -3.77 15.99
C ASP A 81 -6.13 -2.88 17.18
N CYS A 82 -5.84 -1.57 17.14
CA CYS A 82 -6.18 -0.66 18.23
C CYS A 82 -7.66 -0.27 18.21
N GLN A 83 -8.24 -0.04 19.41
CA GLN A 83 -9.64 0.40 19.52
C GLN A 83 -9.92 1.71 18.77
N GLY A 84 -8.94 2.62 18.73
CA GLY A 84 -9.07 3.89 18.01
C GLY A 84 -9.35 3.72 16.50
N TYR A 85 -8.91 2.61 15.90
CA TYR A 85 -9.18 2.28 14.49
C TYR A 85 -10.68 2.11 14.25
N HIS A 86 -11.36 1.35 15.12
CA HIS A 86 -12.80 1.09 15.01
C HIS A 86 -13.66 2.32 15.33
N TYR A 87 -13.21 3.20 16.22
CA TYR A 87 -13.96 4.42 16.58
C TYR A 87 -13.74 5.60 15.63
N SER A 88 -12.68 5.57 14.82
CA SER A 88 -12.29 6.69 13.94
C SER A 88 -12.41 6.33 12.45
N ASP A 89 -13.32 5.41 12.12
CA ASP A 89 -13.56 4.93 10.75
C ASP A 89 -12.27 4.57 9.99
N GLY A 90 -11.34 3.92 10.69
CA GLY A 90 -10.06 3.47 10.16
C GLY A 90 -8.89 4.46 10.31
N TRP A 91 -9.12 5.69 10.77
CA TRP A 91 -8.10 6.73 10.90
C TRP A 91 -7.57 6.91 12.34
N CYS A 92 -6.87 5.90 12.86
CA CYS A 92 -6.22 5.98 14.18
C CYS A 92 -4.84 6.64 14.14
N ALA A 93 -4.25 6.94 15.30
CA ALA A 93 -2.92 7.56 15.39
C ALA A 93 -1.80 6.71 14.74
N HIS A 94 -1.92 5.37 14.77
CA HIS A 94 -0.94 4.46 14.16
C HIS A 94 -0.97 4.52 12.63
N VAL A 95 -2.18 4.49 12.06
CA VAL A 95 -2.42 4.66 10.62
C VAL A 95 -1.93 6.04 10.16
N ALA A 96 -2.26 7.09 10.92
CA ALA A 96 -1.80 8.45 10.66
C ALA A 96 -0.27 8.57 10.72
N SER A 97 0.39 7.90 11.68
CA SER A 97 1.85 7.86 11.80
C SER A 97 2.51 7.20 10.59
N LEU A 98 2.01 6.04 10.16
CA LEU A 98 2.52 5.37 8.96
C LEU A 98 2.33 6.21 7.71
N TRP A 99 1.19 6.88 7.56
CA TRP A 99 0.98 7.84 6.48
C TRP A 99 2.02 8.97 6.50
N TRP A 100 2.24 9.58 7.67
CA TRP A 100 3.21 10.67 7.85
C TRP A 100 4.64 10.25 7.52
N GLN A 101 5.05 9.08 7.99
CA GLN A 101 6.37 8.53 7.70
C GLN A 101 6.55 8.24 6.21
N TRP A 102 5.52 7.70 5.55
CA TRP A 102 5.61 7.34 4.13
C TRP A 102 5.68 8.57 3.23
N VAL A 103 4.86 9.60 3.46
CA VAL A 103 4.93 10.85 2.68
C VAL A 103 6.26 11.59 2.86
N ARG A 104 6.98 11.32 3.95
CA ARG A 104 8.32 11.87 4.22
C ARG A 104 9.47 10.97 3.77
N GLY A 105 9.19 9.83 3.16
CA GLY A 105 10.21 8.88 2.69
C GLY A 105 10.95 8.14 3.80
N GLN A 106 10.35 8.04 4.99
CA GLN A 106 10.96 7.40 6.16
C GLN A 106 10.69 5.89 6.19
N ILE A 107 9.63 5.44 5.51
CA ILE A 107 9.31 4.02 5.34
C ILE A 107 9.09 3.68 3.86
N VAL A 108 9.28 2.40 3.54
CA VAL A 108 9.02 1.82 2.22
C VAL A 108 7.80 0.91 2.32
N VAL A 109 6.87 1.04 1.37
CA VAL A 109 5.62 0.27 1.32
C VAL A 109 5.66 -0.67 0.13
N ALA A 110 5.39 -1.97 0.36
CA ALA A 110 5.35 -2.96 -0.70
C ALA A 110 3.96 -3.02 -1.35
N HIS A 111 3.94 -3.38 -2.63
CA HIS A 111 2.75 -3.68 -3.39
C HIS A 111 2.58 -5.19 -3.52
N LEU A 112 1.53 -5.73 -2.89
CA LEU A 112 1.35 -7.18 -2.71
C LEU A 112 1.18 -7.92 -4.03
N ASP A 113 0.46 -7.35 -5.00
CA ASP A 113 0.24 -8.02 -6.29
C ASP A 113 1.46 -7.98 -7.23
N THR A 114 2.30 -6.95 -7.14
CA THR A 114 3.41 -6.73 -8.09
C THR A 114 4.78 -7.01 -7.50
N GLY A 115 4.90 -7.06 -6.17
CA GLY A 115 6.16 -7.17 -5.44
C GLY A 115 7.04 -5.92 -5.53
N ARG A 116 6.50 -4.78 -5.99
CA ARG A 116 7.24 -3.52 -6.09
C ARG A 116 7.21 -2.77 -4.77
N GLU A 117 8.32 -2.10 -4.46
CA GLU A 117 8.47 -1.27 -3.28
C GLU A 117 8.40 0.21 -3.63
N TYR A 118 7.75 0.99 -2.76
CA TYR A 118 7.49 2.41 -2.95
C TYR A 118 7.98 3.21 -1.74
N PRO A 119 9.05 4.02 -1.88
CA PRO A 119 9.56 4.86 -0.79
C PRO A 119 8.70 6.09 -0.52
N ALA A 120 7.74 6.40 -1.39
CA ALA A 120 6.77 7.47 -1.22
C ALA A 120 5.45 7.07 -1.90
N PRO A 121 4.31 7.67 -1.54
CA PRO A 121 3.03 7.40 -2.21
C PRO A 121 3.13 7.59 -3.72
N PRO A 122 2.82 6.56 -4.52
CA PRO A 122 2.90 6.68 -5.97
C PRO A 122 1.80 7.59 -6.52
N ALA A 123 2.07 8.29 -7.63
CA ALA A 123 1.12 9.21 -8.25
C ALA A 123 -0.21 8.55 -8.67
N TRP A 124 -0.20 7.24 -8.93
CA TRP A 124 -1.38 6.48 -9.29
C TRP A 124 -2.29 6.14 -8.11
N LEU A 125 -1.82 6.27 -6.85
CA LEU A 125 -2.54 5.84 -5.64
C LEU A 125 -3.90 6.55 -5.51
N ARG A 126 -4.91 5.75 -5.17
CA ARG A 126 -6.27 6.21 -4.82
C ARG A 126 -6.71 5.44 -3.58
N LEU A 127 -6.90 6.14 -2.46
CA LEU A 127 -7.14 5.54 -1.14
C LEU A 127 -8.51 4.83 -1.06
N ASP A 128 -9.54 5.43 -1.67
CA ASP A 128 -10.91 4.92 -1.60
C ASP A 128 -11.28 3.95 -2.76
N ASP A 129 -10.30 3.52 -3.57
CA ASP A 129 -10.54 2.58 -4.66
C ASP A 129 -10.72 1.14 -4.13
N ASP A 130 -11.56 0.34 -4.80
CA ASP A 130 -11.77 -1.08 -4.49
C ASP A 130 -10.44 -1.87 -4.57
N PRO A 131 -10.00 -2.55 -3.49
CA PRO A 131 -8.72 -3.26 -3.43
C PRO A 131 -8.70 -4.54 -4.25
N THR A 132 -9.80 -4.88 -4.94
CA THR A 132 -9.96 -6.04 -5.81
C THR A 132 -10.19 -5.67 -7.28
N ALA A 133 -10.31 -4.38 -7.59
CA ALA A 133 -10.67 -3.90 -8.93
C ALA A 133 -9.78 -4.47 -10.04
N TYR A 134 -8.48 -4.60 -9.77
CA TYR A 134 -7.48 -5.09 -10.71
C TYR A 134 -7.01 -6.54 -10.49
N ASP A 135 -7.69 -7.35 -9.65
CA ASP A 135 -7.29 -8.76 -9.37
C ASP A 135 -7.30 -9.66 -10.63
N HIS A 136 -7.92 -9.19 -11.71
CA HIS A 136 -7.97 -9.86 -13.01
C HIS A 136 -6.73 -9.61 -13.89
N LEU A 137 -5.85 -8.68 -13.49
CA LEU A 137 -4.59 -8.41 -14.17
C LEU A 137 -3.47 -9.25 -13.54
N PRO A 138 -2.73 -10.05 -14.33
CA PRO A 138 -1.49 -10.67 -13.88
C PRO A 138 -0.50 -9.64 -13.32
N PRO A 139 0.35 -10.01 -12.34
CA PRO A 139 1.31 -9.11 -11.70
C PRO A 139 2.11 -8.21 -12.65
N ALA A 140 2.67 -8.77 -13.73
CA ALA A 140 3.46 -8.00 -14.69
C ALA A 140 2.62 -7.02 -15.53
N GLN A 141 1.35 -7.36 -15.81
CA GLN A 141 0.43 -6.49 -16.52
C GLN A 141 -0.02 -5.34 -15.60
N LEU A 142 -0.37 -5.65 -14.36
CA LEU A 142 -0.71 -4.65 -13.35
C LEU A 142 0.44 -3.67 -13.11
N ASP A 143 1.66 -4.18 -12.89
CA ASP A 143 2.86 -3.37 -12.66
C ASP A 143 3.12 -2.38 -13.82
N ALA A 144 3.01 -2.85 -15.06
CA ALA A 144 3.16 -2.01 -16.24
C ALA A 144 2.04 -0.96 -16.34
N TYR A 145 0.79 -1.37 -16.12
CA TYR A 145 -0.38 -0.50 -16.20
C TYR A 145 -0.35 0.61 -15.16
N LEU A 146 -0.11 0.28 -13.89
CA LEU A 146 0.03 1.25 -12.80
C LEU A 146 1.17 2.23 -13.07
N ALA A 147 2.32 1.76 -13.55
CA ALA A 147 3.48 2.62 -13.73
C ALA A 147 3.37 3.54 -14.96
N CYS A 148 2.87 3.03 -16.09
CA CYS A 148 2.90 3.74 -17.37
C CYS A 148 1.58 4.43 -17.74
N ASP A 149 0.43 3.80 -17.49
CA ASP A 149 -0.86 4.36 -17.90
C ASP A 149 -1.46 5.25 -16.81
N LEU A 150 -1.33 4.83 -15.55
CA LEU A 150 -1.83 5.60 -14.40
C LEU A 150 -0.76 6.40 -13.68
N GLY A 151 0.50 6.03 -13.88
CA GLY A 151 1.67 6.64 -13.27
C GLY A 151 2.35 7.61 -14.22
N SER A 152 3.62 7.91 -13.93
CA SER A 152 4.41 8.92 -14.63
C SER A 152 5.48 8.34 -15.56
N PHE A 153 5.69 7.02 -15.56
CA PHE A 153 6.76 6.42 -16.36
C PHE A 153 6.43 6.40 -17.85
N GLY A 154 7.40 6.77 -18.69
CA GLY A 154 7.36 6.41 -20.11
C GLY A 154 7.66 4.92 -20.32
N VAL A 155 7.08 4.29 -21.36
CA VAL A 155 7.29 2.85 -21.67
C VAL A 155 8.78 2.46 -21.73
N ARG A 156 9.61 3.24 -22.43
CA ARG A 156 11.06 2.97 -22.55
C ARG A 156 11.82 3.23 -21.26
N GLU A 157 11.36 4.17 -20.45
CA GLU A 157 11.92 4.45 -19.14
C GLU A 157 11.63 3.29 -18.19
N PHE A 158 10.37 2.84 -18.15
CA PHE A 158 9.96 1.71 -17.34
C PHE A 158 10.64 0.40 -17.75
N ALA A 159 10.79 0.18 -19.05
CA ALA A 159 11.53 -0.95 -19.60
C ALA A 159 12.97 -0.98 -19.08
N ARG A 160 13.68 0.16 -19.11
CA ARG A 160 15.04 0.27 -18.54
C ARG A 160 15.03 0.07 -17.02
N TYR A 161 14.08 0.67 -16.32
CA TYR A 161 13.96 0.56 -14.86
C TYR A 161 13.75 -0.89 -14.40
N THR A 162 13.01 -1.68 -15.18
CA THR A 162 12.65 -3.08 -14.86
C THR A 162 13.56 -4.11 -15.52
N ASP A 163 14.59 -3.68 -16.26
CA ASP A 163 15.44 -4.54 -17.08
C ASP A 163 14.64 -5.45 -18.04
N ARG A 164 13.64 -4.87 -18.71
CA ARG A 164 12.79 -5.54 -19.70
C ARG A 164 12.92 -4.86 -21.06
N ALA A 165 12.63 -5.60 -22.12
CA ALA A 165 12.53 -5.01 -23.45
C ALA A 165 11.30 -4.09 -23.55
N ALA A 166 11.43 -2.95 -24.23
CA ALA A 166 10.32 -2.01 -24.42
C ALA A 166 9.12 -2.66 -25.15
N GLY A 167 9.38 -3.59 -26.07
CA GLY A 167 8.33 -4.38 -26.73
C GLY A 167 7.55 -5.27 -25.75
N THR A 168 8.23 -5.83 -24.74
CA THR A 168 7.57 -6.60 -23.66
C THR A 168 6.62 -5.72 -22.86
N ILE A 169 7.06 -4.51 -22.47
CA ILE A 169 6.19 -3.56 -21.76
C ILE A 169 5.00 -3.15 -22.63
N GLY A 170 5.20 -2.89 -23.92
CA GLY A 170 4.12 -2.55 -24.85
C GLY A 170 3.06 -3.66 -24.97
N ASN A 171 3.48 -4.93 -25.03
CA ASN A 171 2.57 -6.07 -25.05
C ASN A 171 1.78 -6.17 -23.74
N LEU A 172 2.45 -6.03 -22.58
CA LEU A 172 1.80 -6.05 -21.27
C LEU A 172 0.71 -4.98 -21.17
N LEU A 173 1.00 -3.75 -21.61
CA LEU A 173 0.03 -2.65 -21.60
C LEU A 173 -1.15 -2.90 -22.55
N THR A 174 -0.88 -3.42 -23.75
CA THR A 174 -1.93 -3.74 -24.71
C THR A 174 -2.91 -4.76 -24.13
N ASP A 175 -2.41 -5.79 -23.47
CA ASP A 175 -3.25 -6.81 -22.85
C ASP A 175 -3.96 -6.29 -21.59
N ALA A 176 -3.29 -5.48 -20.76
CA ALA A 176 -3.89 -4.87 -19.58
C ALA A 176 -5.07 -3.96 -19.93
N ARG A 177 -4.91 -3.11 -20.96
CA ARG A 177 -5.98 -2.21 -21.46
C ARG A 177 -7.19 -2.99 -21.94
N LYS A 178 -7.00 -4.02 -22.78
CA LYS A 178 -8.11 -4.87 -23.26
C LYS A 178 -8.91 -5.48 -22.12
N LYS A 179 -8.23 -5.95 -21.07
CA LYS A 179 -8.88 -6.56 -19.91
C LYS A 179 -9.62 -5.56 -19.03
N THR A 180 -9.10 -4.35 -18.92
CA THR A 180 -9.71 -3.26 -18.14
C THR A 180 -10.89 -2.65 -18.88
N GLU A 181 -10.76 -2.40 -20.19
CA GLU A 181 -11.82 -1.86 -21.05
C GLU A 181 -12.98 -2.84 -21.22
N GLY A 182 -12.72 -4.15 -21.22
CA GLY A 182 -13.77 -5.19 -21.27
C GLY A 182 -14.59 -5.35 -19.99
N ARG A 183 -14.36 -4.52 -18.96
CA ARG A 183 -15.05 -4.52 -17.67
C ARG A 183 -15.83 -3.22 -17.37
N LEU A 184 -15.74 -2.20 -18.23
CA LEU A 184 -16.57 -0.99 -18.18
C LEU A 184 -17.88 -1.22 -18.93
#